data_AF-Q4C7F0-F1
#
_entry.id   AF-Q4C7F0-F1
#
_cell.length_a   1.000
_cell.length_b   1.000
_cell.length_c   1.000
_cell.angle_alpha   90.00
_cell.angle_beta   90.00
_cell.angle_gamma   90.00
#
_symmetry.space_group_name_H-M   'P 1'
#
loop_
_entity.id
_entity.type
_entity.pdbx_description
1 polymer ?
#
loop_
_entity_poly.entity_id
_entity_poly.type
_entity_poly.pdbx_seq_one_letter_code
_entity_poly.pdbx_strand_id
1 'polypeptide(L)' 'MMEKANAIDSFSQETMGEYVAQLQLHMTLQAKNLVPNLTHSGTPRQQLLQETQARVEKLASRHGI' A
#
# COMPACT_ATOMS: atom_id res chain seq x y z
N MET A 1 -16.07 -32.49 -20.84
CA MET A 1 -16.56 -31.83 -19.59
C MET A 1 -15.41 -31.36 -18.69
N MET A 2 -14.25 -32.05 -18.64
CA MET A 2 -13.09 -31.64 -17.84
C MET A 2 -12.32 -30.39 -18.34
N GLU A 3 -12.30 -30.09 -19.64
CA GLU A 3 -11.55 -28.92 -20.17
C GLU A 3 -12.15 -27.56 -19.78
N LYS A 4 -13.49 -27.51 -19.66
CA LYS A 4 -14.21 -26.30 -19.24
C LYS A 4 -13.94 -25.95 -17.77
N ALA A 5 -13.76 -26.97 -16.91
CA ALA A 5 -13.49 -26.75 -15.48
C ALA A 5 -12.11 -26.12 -15.25
N ASN A 6 -11.10 -26.55 -16.01
CA ASN A 6 -9.75 -25.99 -15.93
C ASN A 6 -9.69 -24.52 -16.41
N ALA A 7 -10.45 -24.18 -17.46
CA ALA A 7 -10.52 -22.80 -17.96
C ALA A 7 -11.23 -21.83 -17.00
N ILE A 8 -12.22 -22.32 -16.25
CA ILE A 8 -12.96 -21.51 -15.25
C ILE A 8 -12.09 -21.22 -14.03
N ASP A 9 -11.26 -22.17 -13.61
CA ASP A 9 -10.33 -22.01 -12.47
C ASP A 9 -9.27 -20.94 -12.79
N SER A 10 -8.66 -21.01 -13.98
CA SER A 10 -7.70 -20.00 -14.45
C SER A 10 -8.31 -18.60 -14.55
N PHE A 11 -9.53 -18.47 -15.09
CA PHE A 11 -10.23 -17.18 -15.18
C PHE A 11 -10.56 -16.60 -13.80
N SER A 12 -10.96 -17.45 -12.85
CA SER A 12 -11.25 -17.04 -11.46
C SER A 12 -9.99 -16.59 -10.74
N GLN A 13 -8.85 -17.24 -11.00
CA GLN A 13 -7.57 -16.88 -10.41
C GLN A 13 -7.01 -15.57 -10.97
N GLU A 14 -7.15 -15.34 -12.26
CA GLU A 14 -6.75 -14.08 -12.93
C GLU A 14 -7.61 -12.90 -12.46
N THR A 15 -8.94 -13.06 -12.45
CA THR A 15 -9.86 -12.02 -11.97
C THR A 15 -9.70 -11.73 -10.47
N MET A 16 -9.43 -12.75 -9.65
CA MET A 16 -9.12 -12.57 -8.23
C MET A 16 -7.77 -11.87 -8.03
N GLY A 17 -6.75 -12.22 -8.82
CA GLY A 17 -5.45 -11.54 -8.81
C GLY A 17 -5.56 -10.07 -9.18
N GLU A 18 -6.34 -9.76 -10.21
CA GLU A 18 -6.62 -8.38 -10.63
C GLU A 18 -7.38 -7.60 -9.55
N TYR A 19 -8.40 -8.18 -8.93
CA TYR A 19 -9.12 -7.57 -7.82
C TYR A 19 -8.21 -7.29 -6.62
N VAL A 20 -7.36 -8.25 -6.24
CA VAL A 20 -6.40 -8.09 -5.14
C VAL A 20 -5.39 -7.00 -5.45
N ALA A 21 -4.88 -6.94 -6.68
CA ALA A 21 -3.95 -5.88 -7.10
C ALA A 21 -4.61 -4.49 -7.02
N GLN A 22 -5.85 -4.36 -7.51
CA GLN A 22 -6.61 -3.10 -7.41
C GLN A 22 -6.87 -2.70 -5.95
N LEU A 23 -7.25 -3.67 -5.11
CA LEU A 23 -7.46 -3.43 -3.67
C LEU A 23 -6.16 -3.04 -2.97
N GLN A 24 -5.05 -3.71 -3.26
CA GLN A 24 -3.73 -3.39 -2.72
C GLN A 24 -3.30 -1.97 -3.10
N LEU A 25 -3.52 -1.57 -4.35
CA LEU A 25 -3.26 -0.20 -4.80
C LEU A 25 -4.15 0.80 -4.05
N HIS A 26 -5.46 0.55 -3.98
CA HIS A 26 -6.40 1.40 -3.25
C HIS A 26 -6.00 1.56 -1.77
N MET A 27 -5.70 0.46 -1.09
CA MET A 27 -5.28 0.46 0.32
C MET A 27 -3.95 1.18 0.52
N THR A 28 -3.01 1.05 -0.41
CA THR A 28 -1.73 1.76 -0.38
C THR A 28 -1.92 3.28 -0.50
N LEU A 29 -2.79 3.71 -1.41
CA LEU A 29 -3.14 5.13 -1.58
C LEU A 29 -3.90 5.67 -0.37
N GLN A 30 -4.82 4.89 0.20
CA GLN A 30 -5.54 5.25 1.42
C GLN A 30 -4.59 5.36 2.62
N ALA A 31 -3.64 4.45 2.78
CA ALA A 31 -2.65 4.50 3.86
C ALA A 31 -1.80 5.78 3.81
N LYS A 32 -1.43 6.26 2.62
CA LYS A 32 -0.74 7.56 2.45
C LYS A 32 -1.57 8.73 2.95
N ASN A 33 -2.89 8.69 2.79
CA ASN A 33 -3.80 9.74 3.29
C ASN A 33 -4.00 9.69 4.82
N LEU A 34 -3.65 8.58 5.47
CA LEU A 34 -3.75 8.41 6.93
C LEU A 34 -2.49 8.88 7.67
N VAL A 35 -1.41 9.20 6.95
CA VAL A 35 -0.21 9.76 7.57
C VAL A 35 -0.38 11.27 7.73
N PRO A 36 -0.36 11.81 8.97
CA PRO A 36 -0.51 13.23 9.19
C PRO A 36 0.68 14.00 8.60
N ASN A 37 0.40 15.10 7.89
CA ASN A 37 1.46 15.96 7.37
C ASN A 37 1.97 16.87 8.49
N LEU A 38 3.15 16.55 9.04
CA LEU A 38 3.77 17.34 10.10
C LEU A 38 4.46 18.56 9.48
N THR A 39 3.78 19.70 9.43
CA THR A 39 4.25 20.93 8.76
C THR A 39 4.97 21.94 9.67
N HIS A 40 4.98 21.75 10.99
CA HIS A 40 5.61 22.67 11.94
C HIS A 40 6.35 21.94 13.07
N SER A 41 7.63 22.26 13.24
CA SER A 41 8.47 21.74 14.32
C SER A 41 8.92 22.86 15.26
N GLY A 42 8.00 23.28 16.15
CA GLY A 42 8.30 24.27 17.18
C GLY A 42 9.01 23.68 18.42
N THR A 43 8.97 22.35 18.59
CA THR A 43 9.54 21.67 19.76
C THR A 43 10.48 20.53 19.36
N PRO A 44 11.51 20.20 20.19
CA PRO A 44 12.42 19.07 19.91
C PRO A 44 11.70 17.73 19.74
N ARG A 45 10.60 17.50 20.45
CA ARG A 45 9.77 16.29 20.30
C ARG A 45 9.13 16.23 18.91
N GLN A 46 8.62 17.35 18.40
CA GLN A 46 8.03 17.42 17.05
C GLN A 46 9.09 17.23 15.96
N GLN A 47 10.31 17.71 16.16
CA GLN A 47 11.44 17.44 15.26
C GLN A 47 11.75 15.94 15.18
N LEU A 48 11.87 15.26 16.32
CA LEU A 48 12.11 13.82 16.35
C LEU A 48 10.98 13.02 15.68
N LEU A 49 9.72 13.44 15.87
CA LEU A 49 8.57 12.81 15.22
C LEU A 49 8.59 13.00 13.69
N GLN A 50 8.91 14.20 13.22
CA GLN A 50 9.09 14.48 11.78
C GLN A 50 10.20 13.63 11.17
N GLU A 51 11.37 13.55 11.82
CA GLU A 51 12.49 12.73 11.35
C GLU A 51 12.12 11.25 11.31
N THR A 52 11.42 10.76 12.34
CA THR A 52 10.95 9.37 12.40
C THR A 52 9.96 9.07 11.29
N GLN A 53 8.99 9.96 11.05
CA GLN A 53 8.01 9.81 9.98
C GLN A 53 8.67 9.79 8.60
N ALA A 54 9.55 10.77 8.30
CA ALA A 54 10.27 10.82 7.03
C ALA A 54 11.13 9.57 6.80
N ARG A 55 11.74 9.02 7.85
CA ARG A 55 12.51 7.78 7.78
C ARG A 55 11.62 6.58 7.45
N VAL A 56 10.46 6.46 8.08
CA VAL A 56 9.50 5.37 7.81
C VAL A 56 8.94 5.48 6.39
N GLU A 57 8.54 6.67 5.95
CA GLU A 57 8.05 6.90 4.58
C GLU A 57 9.10 6.56 3.52
N LYS A 58 10.38 6.89 3.78
CA LYS A 58 11.50 6.54 2.90
C LYS A 58 11.74 5.03 2.84
N LEU A 59 11.61 4.31 3.95
CA LEU A 59 11.70 2.86 3.99
C LEU A 59 10.52 2.22 3.26
N ALA A 60 9.30 2.68 3.50
CA ALA A 60 8.09 2.19 2.82
C ALA A 60 8.15 2.44 1.31
N SER A 61 8.66 3.58 0.86
CA SER A 61 8.83 3.89 -0.57
C SER A 61 9.86 3.00 -1.26
N ARG A 62 10.82 2.44 -0.50
CA ARG A 62 11.88 1.56 -1.02
C ARG A 62 11.49 0.09 -1.06
N HIS A 63 10.57 -0.34 -0.20
CA HIS A 63 10.06 -1.72 -0.15
C HIS A 63 8.70 -1.88 -0.85
N GLY A 64 8.09 -0.77 -1.28
CA GLY A 64 6.75 -0.72 -1.87
C GLY A 64 6.70 -0.74 -3.41
N ILE A 65 7.79 -1.12 -4.08
CA ILE A 65 7.86 -1.35 -5.53
C ILE A 65 8.70 -2.57 -5.86
#